data_AF-A0AAW0AUH3-F1
#
_entry.id   AF-A0AAW0AUH3-F1
#
_cell.length_a   1.000
_cell.length_b   1.000
_cell.length_c   1.000
_cell.angle_alpha   90.00
_cell.angle_beta   90.00
_cell.angle_gamma   90.00
#
_symmetry.space_group_name_H-M   'P 1'
#
loop_
_entity.id
_entity.type
_entity.pdbx_description
1 polymer ?
#
loop_
_entity_poly.entity_id
_entity_poly.type
_entity_poly.pdbx_seq_one_letter_code
_entity_poly.pdbx_strand_id
1 'polypeptide(L)'
;MTGRVPTLLIGRVATPSSAHRTRRIHYVTNCCKACGILVPPPRQRCSRCTMVTYCSPECQRAHWPAHRSLCLPIPALSPDTFHSVPHRLLHAGRKFVNTFYTEVAVVGVQAFLSILDTYPFAANESDDNFVGRFKELTRHVVWVIQLKEKKGASRDQEPHARDVQYVRGSGHRQTQVAYPTGGNPRGLQERQRLIDAKEESSQNSTGVCVGVLLDDKDGNPQAEFTVCVDIADLVELKTSYFSRLADVELSMCGI
;
A
#
# COMPACT_ATOMS: atom_id res chain seq x y z
N MET A 1 25.30 -46.88 -15.91
CA MET A 1 24.22 -46.80 -14.89
C MET A 1 23.88 -45.33 -14.69
N THR A 2 22.86 -44.85 -15.39
CA THR A 2 22.45 -43.45 -15.45
C THR A 2 21.17 -43.26 -14.62
N GLY A 3 21.27 -42.60 -13.46
CA GLY A 3 20.15 -42.33 -12.57
C GLY A 3 19.39 -41.08 -13.01
N ARG A 4 18.09 -41.22 -13.27
CA ARG A 4 17.16 -40.13 -13.59
C ARG A 4 16.78 -39.33 -12.34
N VAL A 5 16.75 -38.01 -12.46
CA VAL A 5 16.16 -37.07 -11.50
C VAL A 5 14.62 -37.09 -11.67
N PRO A 6 13.81 -37.15 -10.59
CA PRO A 6 12.36 -37.18 -10.73
C PRO A 6 11.80 -35.78 -11.07
N THR A 7 11.03 -35.74 -12.16
CA THR A 7 10.24 -34.58 -12.60
C THR A 7 9.06 -34.36 -11.64
N LEU A 8 9.01 -33.21 -10.98
CA LEU A 8 7.85 -32.81 -10.17
C LEU A 8 6.71 -32.36 -11.10
N LEU A 9 5.58 -33.08 -11.06
CA LEU A 9 4.38 -32.79 -11.83
C LEU A 9 3.73 -31.50 -11.32
N ILE A 10 3.60 -30.51 -12.22
CA ILE A 10 2.84 -29.28 -11.99
C ILE A 10 1.35 -29.66 -11.98
N GLY A 11 0.73 -29.66 -10.80
CA GLY A 11 -0.70 -29.89 -10.63
C GLY A 11 -1.53 -28.78 -11.29
N ARG A 12 -2.48 -29.16 -12.13
CA ARG A 12 -3.51 -28.27 -12.69
C ARG A 12 -4.44 -27.80 -11.58
N VAL A 13 -4.58 -26.49 -11.42
CA VAL A 13 -5.57 -25.88 -10.52
C VAL A 13 -6.95 -25.90 -11.18
N ALA A 14 -7.95 -26.42 -10.46
CA ALA A 14 -9.34 -26.46 -10.90
C ALA A 14 -9.94 -25.05 -10.98
N THR A 15 -10.73 -24.80 -12.02
CA THR A 15 -11.48 -23.54 -12.19
C THR A 15 -12.67 -23.52 -11.22
N PRO A 16 -12.90 -22.44 -10.46
CA PRO A 16 -14.14 -22.29 -9.71
C PRO A 16 -15.30 -22.04 -10.68
N SER A 17 -16.36 -22.81 -10.47
CA SER A 17 -17.66 -22.72 -11.15
C SER A 17 -18.25 -21.30 -11.10
N SER A 18 -18.80 -20.89 -12.24
CA SER A 18 -19.46 -19.60 -12.49
C SER A 18 -20.77 -19.47 -11.69
N ALA A 19 -20.72 -19.06 -10.43
CA ALA A 19 -21.93 -18.66 -9.69
C ALA A 19 -21.68 -17.82 -8.43
N HIS A 20 -20.85 -16.77 -8.46
CA HIS A 20 -20.87 -15.75 -7.39
C HIS A 20 -21.41 -14.41 -7.90
N ARG A 21 -22.71 -14.22 -7.63
CA ARG A 21 -23.46 -12.98 -7.80
C ARG A 21 -22.70 -11.84 -7.11
N THR A 22 -22.16 -10.92 -7.90
CA THR A 22 -21.41 -9.74 -7.45
C THR A 22 -22.29 -8.87 -6.55
N ARG A 23 -22.07 -8.93 -5.24
CA ARG A 23 -22.54 -7.87 -4.34
C ARG A 23 -21.77 -6.61 -4.69
N ARG A 24 -22.44 -5.62 -5.29
CA ARG A 24 -21.92 -4.26 -5.46
C ARG A 24 -21.55 -3.73 -4.07
N ILE A 25 -20.25 -3.67 -3.76
CA ILE A 25 -19.76 -2.93 -2.61
C ILE A 25 -19.98 -1.45 -2.94
N HIS A 26 -20.99 -0.84 -2.33
CA HIS A 26 -21.17 0.61 -2.38
C HIS A 26 -20.01 1.23 -1.59
N TYR A 27 -19.02 1.78 -2.29
CA TYR A 27 -17.94 2.57 -1.68
C TYR A 27 -18.55 3.84 -1.09
N VAL A 28 -18.88 3.80 0.19
CA VAL A 28 -19.41 4.95 0.91
C VAL A 28 -18.25 5.89 1.21
N THR A 29 -18.05 6.89 0.34
CA THR A 29 -17.11 8.02 0.50
C THR A 29 -17.33 8.89 1.73
N ASN A 30 -18.35 8.55 2.52
CA ASN A 30 -18.84 9.35 3.61
C ASN A 30 -18.67 8.67 4.97
N CYS A 31 -17.98 7.53 5.09
CA CYS A 31 -17.74 6.93 6.40
C CYS A 31 -16.60 7.62 7.16
N CYS A 32 -16.71 7.62 8.49
CA CYS A 32 -15.63 8.02 9.38
C CYS A 32 -14.48 7.04 9.23
N LYS A 33 -13.26 7.55 8.98
CA LYS A 33 -12.11 6.69 8.77
C LYS A 33 -11.62 6.00 10.06
N ALA A 34 -11.98 6.53 11.24
CA ALA A 34 -11.61 5.93 12.52
C ALA A 34 -12.58 4.82 12.98
N CYS A 35 -13.89 5.06 12.87
CA CYS A 35 -14.91 4.14 13.41
C CYS A 35 -15.79 3.46 12.36
N GLY A 36 -15.64 3.79 11.08
CA GLY A 36 -16.38 3.18 9.97
C GLY A 36 -17.83 3.63 9.81
N ILE A 37 -18.38 4.42 10.74
CA ILE A 37 -19.78 4.89 10.72
C ILE A 37 -20.00 5.88 9.58
N LEU A 38 -21.13 5.80 8.89
CA LEU A 38 -21.57 6.77 7.88
C LEU A 38 -21.70 8.20 8.49
N VAL A 39 -21.06 9.17 7.86
CA VAL A 39 -21.07 10.60 8.22
C VAL A 39 -21.84 11.38 7.17
N PRO A 40 -23.12 11.73 7.43
CA PRO A 40 -23.89 12.58 6.52
C PRO A 40 -23.31 14.01 6.47
N PRO A 41 -23.56 14.78 5.39
CA PRO A 41 -23.22 16.20 5.36
C PRO A 41 -23.96 17.01 6.43
N PRO A 42 -23.35 18.04 7.05
CA PRO A 42 -21.97 18.48 6.87
C PRO A 42 -20.98 17.55 7.60
N ARG A 43 -19.92 17.14 6.88
CA ARG A 43 -18.96 16.14 7.34
C ARG A 43 -17.61 16.77 7.63
N GLN A 44 -16.97 16.37 8.73
CA GLN A 44 -15.64 16.87 9.07
C GLN A 44 -14.60 16.16 8.23
N ARG A 45 -13.88 16.91 7.39
CA ARG A 45 -12.75 16.38 6.62
C ARG A 45 -11.46 16.82 7.27
N CYS A 46 -10.39 16.03 7.09
CA CYS A 46 -9.05 16.50 7.44
C CYS A 46 -8.78 17.84 6.75
N SER A 47 -8.52 18.90 7.52
CA SER A 47 -8.31 20.25 6.97
C SER A 47 -7.10 20.36 6.04
N ARG A 48 -6.11 19.48 6.23
CA ARG A 48 -4.88 19.46 5.43
C ARG A 48 -5.09 18.77 4.08
N CYS A 49 -5.56 17.52 4.09
CA CYS A 49 -5.64 16.72 2.86
C CYS A 49 -7.03 16.67 2.23
N THR A 50 -8.07 16.97 3.00
CA THR A 50 -9.50 16.81 2.70
C THR A 50 -9.94 15.45 2.14
N MET A 51 -9.05 14.45 2.13
CA MET A 51 -9.28 13.12 1.54
C MET A 51 -10.06 12.17 2.47
N VAL A 52 -9.96 12.36 3.78
CA VAL A 52 -10.56 11.49 4.80
C VAL A 52 -11.61 12.25 5.61
N THR A 53 -12.67 11.54 5.98
CA THR A 53 -13.82 12.06 6.73
C THR A 53 -13.83 11.49 8.14
N TYR A 54 -14.27 12.29 9.11
CA TYR A 54 -14.45 11.92 10.51
C TYR A 54 -15.83 12.34 11.01
N CYS A 55 -16.40 11.57 11.94
CA CYS A 55 -17.62 11.97 12.63
C CYS A 55 -17.33 12.99 13.75
N SER A 56 -16.09 13.02 14.27
CA SER A 56 -15.69 13.94 15.34
C SER A 56 -14.17 14.21 15.37
N PRO A 57 -13.73 15.27 16.06
CA PRO A 57 -12.30 15.55 16.29
C PRO A 57 -11.58 14.42 17.06
N GLU A 58 -12.27 13.68 17.91
CA GLU A 58 -11.74 12.52 18.64
C GLU A 58 -11.36 11.41 17.66
N CYS A 59 -12.25 11.12 16.70
CA CYS A 59 -11.98 10.15 15.65
C CYS A 59 -10.81 10.59 14.75
N GLN A 60 -10.70 11.89 14.45
CA GLN A 60 -9.55 12.41 13.72
C GLN A 60 -8.24 12.20 14.49
N ARG A 61 -8.21 12.52 15.79
CA ARG A 61 -7.03 12.32 16.66
C ARG A 61 -6.67 10.84 16.79
N ALA A 62 -7.65 9.96 16.94
CA ALA A 62 -7.43 8.51 17.04
C ALA A 62 -6.83 7.92 15.75
N HIS A 63 -7.29 8.38 14.57
CA HIS A 63 -6.76 7.93 13.28
C HIS A 63 -5.46 8.65 12.88
N TRP A 64 -5.08 9.75 13.54
CA TRP A 64 -3.93 10.57 13.15
C TRP A 64 -2.61 9.79 13.02
N PRO A 65 -2.23 8.86 13.93
CA PRO A 65 -1.00 8.09 13.79
C PRO A 65 -0.89 7.36 12.45
N ALA A 66 -1.98 6.72 12.00
CA ALA A 66 -2.05 6.04 10.70
C ALA A 66 -2.23 7.02 9.52
N HIS A 67 -2.90 8.15 9.75
CA HIS A 67 -3.18 9.13 8.70
C HIS A 67 -1.98 10.02 8.35
N ARG A 68 -1.14 10.36 9.33
CA ARG A 68 -0.15 11.44 9.22
C ARG A 68 0.80 11.28 8.03
N SER A 69 1.25 10.04 7.76
CA SER A 69 2.17 9.70 6.67
C SER A 69 1.50 9.81 5.29
N LEU A 70 0.17 9.67 5.23
CA LEU A 70 -0.64 9.79 4.02
C LEU A 70 -1.26 11.18 3.86
N CYS A 71 -1.20 12.00 4.91
CA CYS A 71 -1.84 13.30 5.00
C CYS A 71 -1.02 14.36 4.26
N LEU A 72 -1.19 14.40 2.94
CA LEU A 72 -0.56 15.41 2.09
C LEU A 72 -1.51 16.58 1.84
N PRO A 73 -1.03 17.84 1.90
CA PRO A 73 -1.84 18.98 1.55
C PRO A 73 -2.34 18.82 0.12
N ILE A 74 -3.59 19.20 -0.15
CA ILE A 74 -3.97 19.46 -1.54
C ILE A 74 -3.11 20.64 -1.97
N PRO A 75 -2.18 20.46 -2.93
CA PRO A 75 -1.45 21.60 -3.42
C PRO A 75 -2.48 22.60 -3.96
N ALA A 76 -2.35 23.87 -3.58
CA ALA A 76 -3.17 24.97 -4.09
C ALA A 76 -2.85 25.14 -5.57
N LEU A 77 -3.39 24.25 -6.39
CA LEU A 77 -3.13 24.18 -7.81
C LEU A 77 -4.20 24.97 -8.54
N SER A 78 -3.74 25.71 -9.55
CA SER A 78 -4.64 26.35 -10.49
C SER A 78 -5.60 25.32 -11.10
N PRO A 79 -6.81 25.73 -11.50
CA PRO A 79 -7.76 24.86 -12.20
C PRO A 79 -7.12 24.10 -13.37
N ASP A 80 -6.17 24.72 -14.07
CA ASP A 80 -5.47 24.12 -15.21
C ASP A 80 -4.59 22.90 -14.83
N THR A 81 -3.95 22.93 -13.65
CA THR A 81 -3.09 21.82 -13.20
C THR A 81 -3.92 20.64 -12.71
N PHE A 82 -5.15 20.89 -12.25
CA PHE A 82 -6.11 19.87 -11.81
C PHE A 82 -6.58 18.94 -12.93
N HIS A 83 -6.43 19.33 -14.20
CA HIS A 83 -6.80 18.53 -15.36
C HIS A 83 -5.65 17.66 -15.91
N SER A 84 -4.41 17.91 -15.48
CA SER A 84 -3.27 17.10 -15.93
C SER A 84 -3.41 15.64 -15.48
N VAL A 85 -3.21 14.70 -16.41
CA VAL A 85 -3.34 13.26 -16.14
C VAL A 85 -2.45 12.83 -14.95
N PRO A 86 -1.16 13.25 -14.86
CA PRO A 86 -0.31 12.88 -13.73
C PRO A 86 -0.84 13.33 -12.36
N HIS A 87 -1.29 14.58 -12.25
CA HIS A 87 -1.74 15.12 -10.97
C HIS A 87 -3.03 14.44 -10.47
N ARG A 88 -3.93 14.14 -11.40
CA ARG A 88 -5.17 13.44 -11.11
C ARG A 88 -4.94 12.01 -10.67
N LEU A 89 -4.02 11.31 -11.33
CA LEU A 89 -3.63 9.96 -10.94
C LEU A 89 -2.95 9.96 -9.58
N LEU A 90 -2.11 10.94 -9.28
CA LEU A 90 -1.55 11.10 -7.92
C LEU A 90 -2.67 11.24 -6.88
N HIS A 91 -3.70 12.03 -7.16
CA HIS A 91 -4.83 12.20 -6.25
C HIS A 91 -5.67 10.91 -6.11
N ALA A 92 -6.04 10.29 -7.22
CA ALA A 92 -6.82 9.04 -7.24
C ALA A 92 -6.03 7.89 -6.57
N GLY A 93 -4.74 7.76 -6.85
CA GLY A 93 -3.84 6.78 -6.26
C GLY A 93 -3.68 6.95 -4.75
N ARG A 94 -3.52 8.19 -4.27
CA ARG A 94 -3.50 8.46 -2.82
C ARG A 94 -4.82 8.14 -2.14
N LYS A 95 -5.95 8.44 -2.79
CA LYS A 95 -7.27 8.03 -2.28
C LYS A 95 -7.43 6.51 -2.28
N PHE A 96 -6.91 5.81 -3.29
CA PHE A 96 -6.88 4.36 -3.33
C PHE A 96 -6.10 3.79 -2.14
N VAL A 97 -4.86 4.21 -1.94
CA VAL A 97 -4.03 3.74 -0.82
C VAL A 97 -4.66 4.05 0.53
N ASN A 98 -5.23 5.25 0.71
CA ASN A 98 -5.96 5.56 1.94
C ASN A 98 -7.20 4.68 2.14
N THR A 99 -7.92 4.36 1.06
CA THR A 99 -9.12 3.52 1.10
C THR A 99 -8.74 2.10 1.50
N PHE A 100 -7.73 1.52 0.85
CA PHE A 100 -7.26 0.14 1.01
C PHE A 100 -6.00 0.04 1.87
N TYR A 101 -5.86 0.92 2.87
CA TYR A 101 -4.63 1.04 3.64
C TYR A 101 -4.26 -0.29 4.31
N THR A 102 -5.22 -0.94 4.94
CA THR A 102 -5.02 -2.20 5.65
C THR A 102 -4.55 -3.30 4.70
N GLU A 103 -5.15 -3.42 3.52
CA GLU A 103 -4.80 -4.42 2.52
C GLU A 103 -3.40 -4.16 1.96
N VAL A 104 -3.11 -2.90 1.58
CA VAL A 104 -1.78 -2.49 1.11
C VAL A 104 -0.72 -2.72 2.18
N ALA A 105 -1.05 -2.44 3.44
CA ALA A 105 -0.19 -2.67 4.58
C ALA A 105 0.15 -4.15 4.75
N VAL A 106 -0.85 -5.02 4.81
CA VAL A 106 -0.66 -6.46 4.99
C VAL A 106 0.18 -7.05 3.86
N VAL A 107 -0.13 -6.74 2.60
CA VAL A 107 0.65 -7.24 1.45
C VAL A 107 2.09 -6.75 1.51
N GLY A 108 2.30 -5.46 1.82
CA GLY A 108 3.63 -4.90 1.98
C GLY A 108 4.41 -5.64 3.05
N VAL A 109 3.85 -5.78 4.25
CA VAL A 109 4.50 -6.48 5.37
C VAL A 109 4.84 -7.93 5.00
N GLN A 110 3.91 -8.68 4.42
CA GLN A 110 4.14 -10.06 3.99
C GLN A 110 5.28 -10.18 2.97
N ALA A 111 5.31 -9.28 1.99
CA ALA A 111 6.37 -9.27 0.99
C ALA A 111 7.76 -8.97 1.57
N PHE A 112 7.82 -8.21 2.67
CA PHE A 112 9.05 -7.98 3.43
C PHE A 112 9.42 -9.16 4.33
N LEU A 113 8.45 -9.76 5.02
CA LEU A 113 8.70 -10.97 5.82
C LEU A 113 9.19 -12.14 4.97
N SER A 114 8.72 -12.28 3.73
CA SER A 114 9.22 -13.31 2.81
C SER A 114 10.69 -13.12 2.39
N ILE A 115 11.29 -11.94 2.61
CA ILE A 115 12.75 -11.77 2.43
C ILE A 115 13.47 -12.55 3.52
N LEU A 116 12.88 -12.61 4.71
CA LEU A 116 13.48 -13.24 5.88
C LEU A 116 13.53 -14.77 5.76
N ASP A 117 12.70 -15.37 4.90
CA ASP A 117 12.82 -16.79 4.53
C ASP A 117 14.19 -17.13 3.93
N THR A 118 14.87 -16.15 3.33
CA THR A 118 16.22 -16.34 2.78
C THR A 118 17.30 -16.43 3.86
N TYR A 119 16.96 -16.12 5.12
CA TYR A 119 17.86 -16.16 6.27
C TYR A 119 17.52 -17.37 7.16
N PRO A 120 18.33 -18.44 7.15
CA PRO A 120 18.01 -19.70 7.83
C PRO A 120 17.90 -19.59 9.36
N PHE A 121 18.37 -18.49 9.94
CA PHE A 121 18.33 -18.22 11.39
C PHE A 121 17.22 -17.25 11.81
N ALA A 122 16.45 -16.69 10.86
CA ALA A 122 15.46 -15.65 11.17
C ALA A 122 14.32 -16.12 12.09
N ALA A 123 13.99 -17.42 12.05
CA ALA A 123 12.98 -17.99 12.94
C ALA A 123 13.46 -18.08 14.41
N ASN A 124 14.76 -18.24 14.62
CA ASN A 124 15.35 -18.58 15.92
C ASN A 124 16.15 -17.44 16.57
N GLU A 125 16.29 -16.30 15.88
CA GLU A 125 17.00 -15.15 16.43
C GLU A 125 16.20 -14.44 17.53
N SER A 126 16.90 -13.68 18.38
CA SER A 126 16.25 -12.80 19.37
C SER A 126 15.37 -11.74 18.68
N ASP A 127 14.39 -11.23 19.42
CA ASP A 127 13.48 -10.22 18.88
C ASP A 127 14.20 -8.91 18.52
N ASP A 128 15.18 -8.50 19.32
CA ASP A 128 16.00 -7.32 19.02
C ASP A 128 16.79 -7.47 17.70
N ASN A 129 17.38 -8.64 17.46
CA ASN A 129 18.11 -8.92 16.23
C ASN A 129 17.18 -8.97 15.02
N PHE A 130 15.99 -9.56 15.18
CA PHE A 130 14.97 -9.61 14.15
C PHE A 130 14.50 -8.20 13.75
N VAL A 131 14.14 -7.40 14.76
CA VAL A 131 13.69 -6.02 14.57
C VAL A 131 14.79 -5.19 13.92
N GLY A 132 16.05 -5.36 14.34
CA GLY A 132 17.21 -4.71 13.74
C GLY A 132 17.38 -5.04 12.26
N ARG A 133 17.34 -6.33 11.89
CA ARG A 133 17.44 -6.75 10.49
C ARG A 133 16.26 -6.25 9.66
N PHE A 134 15.04 -6.35 10.18
CA PHE A 134 13.85 -5.88 9.48
C PHE A 134 13.97 -4.38 9.18
N LYS A 135 14.41 -3.57 10.16
CA LYS A 135 14.68 -2.14 9.95
C LYS A 135 15.71 -1.92 8.85
N GLU A 136 16.84 -2.60 8.89
CA GLU A 136 17.88 -2.50 7.86
C GLU A 136 17.35 -2.84 6.47
N LEU A 137 16.57 -3.93 6.33
CA LEU A 137 15.96 -4.30 5.04
C LEU A 137 15.00 -3.22 4.53
N THR A 138 14.20 -2.60 5.40
CA THR A 138 13.31 -1.50 5.01
C THR A 138 14.04 -0.23 4.56
N ARG A 139 15.35 -0.12 4.86
CA ARG A 139 16.23 0.94 4.34
C ARG A 139 16.80 0.64 2.95
N HIS A 140 16.66 -0.58 2.42
CA HIS A 140 17.26 -0.94 1.12
C HIS A 140 16.23 -1.44 0.11
N VAL A 141 15.06 -1.85 0.58
CA VAL A 141 14.01 -2.43 -0.24
C VAL A 141 12.73 -1.61 -0.12
N VAL A 142 12.01 -1.49 -1.23
CA VAL A 142 10.64 -1.00 -1.29
C VAL A 142 9.75 -2.04 -1.94
N TRP A 143 8.55 -2.20 -1.40
CA TRP A 143 7.50 -2.97 -2.05
C TRP A 143 6.77 -2.09 -3.05
N VAL A 144 6.80 -2.45 -4.32
CA VAL A 144 6.22 -1.66 -5.41
C VAL A 144 4.93 -2.30 -5.87
N ILE A 145 3.88 -1.49 -6.02
CA ILE A 145 2.62 -1.85 -6.64
C ILE A 145 2.32 -0.90 -7.80
N GLN A 146 1.52 -1.37 -8.75
CA GLN A 146 1.08 -0.56 -9.89
C GLN A 146 -0.42 -0.35 -9.84
N LEU A 147 -0.83 0.90 -10.02
CA LEU A 147 -2.20 1.32 -10.18
C LEU A 147 -2.39 1.88 -11.59
N LYS A 148 -3.48 1.48 -12.26
CA LYS A 148 -3.80 1.92 -13.62
C LYS A 148 -5.12 2.67 -13.64
N GLU A 149 -5.20 3.77 -14.39
CA GLU A 149 -6.47 4.49 -14.63
C GLU A 149 -7.52 3.55 -15.25
N LYS A 150 -8.75 3.58 -14.75
CA LYS A 150 -9.87 2.88 -15.38
C LYS A 150 -10.34 3.65 -16.61
N LYS A 151 -10.74 2.94 -17.67
CA LYS A 151 -11.28 3.55 -18.91
C LYS A 151 -12.46 4.50 -18.68
N GLY A 152 -13.25 4.28 -17.62
CA GLY A 152 -14.40 5.10 -17.22
C GLY A 152 -14.13 6.08 -16.07
N ALA A 153 -12.86 6.39 -15.76
CA ALA A 153 -12.52 7.38 -14.75
C ALA A 153 -13.16 8.74 -15.08
N SER A 154 -13.83 9.35 -14.10
CA SER A 154 -14.47 10.65 -14.30
C SER A 154 -13.42 11.68 -14.65
N ARG A 155 -13.61 12.49 -15.73
CA ARG A 155 -12.66 13.55 -16.09
C ARG A 155 -13.01 14.95 -15.60
N ASP A 156 -14.24 15.16 -15.18
CA ASP A 156 -14.76 16.50 -14.89
C ASP A 156 -15.06 16.71 -13.40
N GLN A 157 -14.82 15.68 -12.58
CA GLN A 157 -15.09 15.69 -11.14
C GLN A 157 -13.81 15.42 -10.35
N GLU A 158 -13.89 15.68 -9.04
CA GLU A 158 -12.82 15.38 -8.09
C GLU A 158 -12.38 13.91 -8.21
N PRO A 159 -11.08 13.62 -8.44
CA PRO A 159 -10.62 12.24 -8.60
C PRO A 159 -10.94 11.38 -7.38
N HIS A 160 -11.27 10.11 -7.62
CA HIS A 160 -11.71 9.15 -6.63
C HIS A 160 -10.83 7.89 -6.63
N ALA A 161 -10.78 7.17 -5.50
CA ALA A 161 -10.11 5.87 -5.40
C ALA A 161 -10.53 4.84 -6.47
N ARG A 162 -11.74 5.00 -7.02
CA ARG A 162 -12.34 4.10 -8.02
C ARG A 162 -11.88 4.39 -9.45
N ASP A 163 -11.27 5.55 -9.67
CA ASP A 163 -10.77 5.97 -10.98
C ASP A 163 -9.49 5.23 -11.34
N VAL A 164 -8.87 4.55 -10.38
CA VAL A 164 -7.73 3.66 -10.58
C VAL A 164 -8.07 2.24 -10.15
N GLN A 165 -7.30 1.26 -10.63
CA GLN A 165 -7.35 -0.13 -10.20
C GLN A 165 -5.96 -0.66 -9.95
N TYR A 166 -5.85 -1.56 -8.98
CA TYR A 166 -4.65 -2.35 -8.78
C TYR A 166 -4.40 -3.25 -9.98
N VAL A 167 -3.17 -3.26 -10.49
CA VAL A 167 -2.75 -4.21 -11.52
C VAL A 167 -2.39 -5.52 -10.83
N ARG A 168 -3.22 -6.55 -11.03
CA ARG A 168 -3.04 -7.87 -10.40
C ARG A 168 -1.65 -8.42 -10.68
N GLY A 169 -0.94 -8.83 -9.62
CA GLY A 169 0.41 -9.41 -9.74
C GLY A 169 1.51 -8.38 -9.95
N SER A 170 1.21 -7.08 -9.93
CA SER A 170 2.24 -6.02 -10.04
C SER A 170 3.08 -5.86 -8.78
N GLY A 171 2.70 -6.50 -7.68
CA GLY A 171 3.44 -6.44 -6.42
C GLY A 171 4.82 -7.08 -6.57
N HIS A 172 5.89 -6.31 -6.42
CA HIS A 172 7.25 -6.83 -6.43
C HIS A 172 8.19 -5.98 -5.58
N ARG A 173 9.31 -6.59 -5.17
CA ARG A 173 10.37 -5.87 -4.43
C ARG A 173 11.29 -5.17 -5.39
N GLN A 174 11.71 -3.97 -5.04
CA GLN A 174 12.70 -3.19 -5.76
C GLN A 174 13.70 -2.59 -4.77
N THR A 175 14.96 -2.47 -5.18
CA THR A 175 15.97 -1.79 -4.36
C THR A 175 15.73 -0.29 -4.33
N GLN A 176 16.19 0.38 -3.28
CA GLN A 176 16.06 1.83 -3.17
C GLN A 176 16.81 2.61 -4.26
N VAL A 177 17.86 2.04 -4.83
CA VAL A 177 18.59 2.67 -5.95
C VAL A 177 17.79 2.58 -7.25
N ALA A 178 16.98 1.52 -7.41
CA ALA A 178 16.21 1.28 -8.63
C ALA A 178 14.84 1.97 -8.64
N TYR A 179 14.32 2.42 -7.50
CA TYR A 179 13.10 3.22 -7.37
C TYR A 179 13.41 4.56 -6.69
N PRO A 180 12.94 5.72 -7.18
CA PRO A 180 11.93 5.95 -8.21
C PRO A 180 12.37 5.54 -9.62
N THR A 181 11.40 5.14 -10.45
CA THR A 181 11.69 4.82 -11.85
C THR A 181 12.13 6.09 -12.58
N GLY A 182 13.26 6.04 -13.30
CA GLY A 182 13.81 7.21 -14.00
C GLY A 182 14.66 8.17 -13.16
N GLY A 183 15.03 7.80 -11.92
CA GLY A 183 16.05 8.53 -11.15
C GLY A 183 15.60 9.90 -10.61
N ASN A 184 14.30 10.10 -10.40
CA ASN A 184 13.72 11.34 -9.88
C ASN A 184 14.32 11.74 -8.51
N PRO A 185 15.16 12.81 -8.44
CA PRO A 185 15.86 13.18 -7.21
C PRO A 185 14.92 13.59 -6.07
N ARG A 186 13.75 14.17 -6.40
CA ARG A 186 12.74 14.55 -5.40
C ARG A 186 12.07 13.33 -4.78
N GLY A 187 11.83 12.28 -5.57
CA GLY A 187 11.26 11.03 -5.07
C GLY A 187 12.22 10.29 -4.13
N LEU A 188 13.52 10.31 -4.46
CA LEU A 188 14.57 9.75 -3.60
C LEU A 188 14.67 10.51 -2.27
N GLN A 189 14.70 11.85 -2.31
CA GLN A 189 14.76 12.69 -1.10
C GLN A 189 13.51 12.54 -0.21
N GLU A 190 12.32 12.52 -0.81
CA GLU A 190 11.07 12.33 -0.04
C GLU A 190 11.04 10.95 0.62
N ARG A 191 11.53 9.91 -0.05
CA ARG A 191 11.67 8.58 0.58
C ARG A 191 12.63 8.60 1.76
N GLN A 192 13.82 9.18 1.61
CA GLN A 192 14.79 9.23 2.70
C GLN A 192 14.19 9.94 3.90
N ARG A 193 13.53 11.07 3.66
CA ARG A 193 12.78 11.80 4.70
C ARG A 193 11.70 10.94 5.38
N LEU A 194 10.95 10.14 4.62
CA LEU A 194 9.93 9.26 5.19
C LEU A 194 10.54 8.15 6.05
N ILE A 195 11.70 7.62 5.67
CA ILE A 195 12.47 6.63 6.46
C ILE A 195 12.95 7.28 7.75
N ASP A 196 13.57 8.46 7.67
CA ASP A 196 14.09 9.19 8.83
C ASP A 196 12.96 9.56 9.80
N ALA A 197 11.84 10.09 9.27
CA ALA A 197 10.67 10.45 10.09
C ALA A 197 10.02 9.24 10.78
N LYS A 198 10.04 8.06 10.14
CA LYS A 198 9.59 6.81 10.74
C LYS A 198 10.49 6.38 11.90
N GLU A 199 11.80 6.62 11.79
CA GLU A 199 12.78 6.25 12.82
C GLU A 199 12.80 7.22 14.01
N GLU A 200 12.50 8.49 13.77
CA GLU A 200 12.39 9.52 14.82
C GLU A 200 11.14 9.34 15.70
N SER A 201 10.04 8.77 15.17
CA SER A 201 8.87 8.42 15.99
C SER A 201 9.16 7.17 16.83
N SER A 202 9.82 7.44 17.96
CA SER A 202 10.38 6.57 19.01
C SER A 202 9.42 5.56 19.70
N GLN A 203 8.29 5.20 19.09
CA GLN A 203 7.37 4.17 19.57
C GLN A 203 7.35 3.00 18.58
N ASN A 204 8.38 2.13 18.61
CA ASN A 204 8.38 0.80 17.99
C ASN A 204 7.85 0.64 16.55
N SER A 205 7.71 1.72 15.76
CA SER A 205 7.15 1.63 14.42
C SER A 205 8.22 1.12 13.46
N THR A 206 8.38 -0.19 13.40
CA THR A 206 8.82 -0.81 12.16
C THR A 206 7.73 -0.58 11.11
N GLY A 207 8.09 -0.56 9.85
CA GLY A 207 7.21 -0.01 8.83
C GLY A 207 7.76 -0.29 7.48
N VAL A 208 6.91 -0.43 6.48
CA VAL A 208 7.33 -0.78 5.13
C VAL A 208 7.06 0.38 4.20
N CYS A 209 8.05 0.68 3.37
CA CYS A 209 7.87 1.61 2.27
C CYS A 209 7.13 0.88 1.15
N VAL A 210 5.99 1.45 0.74
CA VAL A 210 5.25 1.02 -0.44
C VAL A 210 5.39 2.09 -1.52
N GLY A 211 6.01 1.71 -2.63
CA GLY A 211 6.09 2.51 -3.85
C GLY A 211 4.85 2.26 -4.69
N VAL A 212 4.24 3.32 -5.21
CA VAL A 212 3.06 3.24 -6.06
C VAL A 212 3.40 3.85 -7.41
N LEU A 213 3.36 3.02 -8.46
CA LEU A 213 3.47 3.45 -9.85
C LEU A 213 2.07 3.71 -10.40
N LEU A 214 1.90 4.81 -11.14
CA LEU A 214 0.62 5.24 -11.67
C LEU A 214 0.69 5.33 -13.20
N ASP A 215 -0.15 4.54 -13.84
CA ASP A 215 -0.30 4.55 -15.30
C ASP A 215 -1.64 5.14 -15.73
N ASP A 216 -1.64 5.74 -16.92
CA ASP A 216 -2.88 6.10 -17.59
C ASP A 216 -3.66 4.85 -18.06
N LYS A 217 -4.85 5.09 -18.63
CA LYS A 217 -5.75 4.03 -19.12
C LYS A 217 -5.12 3.15 -20.22
N ASP A 218 -4.11 3.66 -20.90
CA ASP A 218 -3.43 2.99 -22.01
C ASP A 218 -2.21 2.20 -21.49
N GLY A 219 -1.76 2.48 -20.26
CA GLY A 219 -0.64 1.78 -19.61
C GLY A 219 0.67 2.56 -19.70
N ASN A 220 0.62 3.85 -20.03
CA ASN A 220 1.81 4.69 -20.05
C ASN A 220 2.07 5.22 -18.63
N PRO A 221 3.31 5.13 -18.11
CA PRO A 221 3.67 5.68 -16.81
C PRO A 221 3.44 7.19 -16.76
N GLN A 222 2.77 7.67 -15.72
CA GLN A 222 2.42 9.08 -15.55
C GLN A 222 3.00 9.71 -14.29
N ALA A 223 3.01 8.96 -13.19
CA ALA A 223 3.45 9.45 -11.91
C ALA A 223 3.82 8.31 -10.97
N GLU A 224 4.45 8.65 -9.85
CA GLU A 224 4.72 7.71 -8.78
C GLU A 224 4.76 8.45 -7.43
N PHE A 225 4.53 7.71 -6.34
CA PHE A 225 4.73 8.23 -4.99
C PHE A 225 5.04 7.08 -4.02
N THR A 226 5.67 7.41 -2.89
CA THR A 226 5.94 6.45 -1.81
C THR A 226 5.06 6.77 -0.61
N VAL A 227 4.61 5.73 0.09
CA VAL A 227 3.98 5.81 1.41
C VAL A 227 4.73 4.92 2.39
N CYS A 228 4.79 5.32 3.65
CA CYS A 228 5.23 4.45 4.73
C CYS A 228 4.00 3.93 5.49
N VAL A 229 3.94 2.62 5.59
CA VAL A 229 2.97 1.90 6.39
C VAL A 229 3.61 1.54 7.71
N ASP A 230 2.96 1.91 8.81
CA ASP A 230 3.42 1.59 10.16
C ASP A 230 2.98 0.18 10.54
N ILE A 231 3.86 -0.56 11.22
CA ILE A 231 3.62 -1.88 11.80
C ILE A 231 3.57 -1.71 13.31
N ALA A 232 2.40 -2.00 13.89
CA ALA A 232 2.18 -1.81 15.31
C ALA A 232 2.93 -2.84 16.18
N ASP A 233 2.95 -4.11 15.76
CA ASP A 233 3.65 -5.17 16.49
C ASP A 233 4.35 -6.13 15.52
N LEU A 234 5.65 -5.89 15.31
CA LEU A 234 6.46 -6.72 14.42
C LEU A 234 6.87 -8.05 15.04
N VAL A 235 6.95 -8.13 16.37
CA VAL A 235 7.32 -9.36 17.06
C VAL A 235 6.15 -10.34 16.99
N GLU A 236 4.92 -9.88 17.21
CA GLU A 236 3.72 -10.69 17.01
C GLU A 236 3.62 -11.19 15.56
N LEU A 237 3.94 -10.33 14.58
CA LEU A 237 3.96 -10.72 13.17
C LEU A 237 5.04 -11.77 12.87
N LYS A 238 6.26 -11.64 13.42
CA LYS A 238 7.32 -12.66 13.33
C LYS A 238 6.80 -13.99 13.85
N THR A 239 6.25 -14.01 15.05
CA THR A 239 5.71 -15.23 15.67
C THR A 239 4.61 -15.82 14.81
N SER A 240 3.65 -15.02 14.36
CA SER A 240 2.55 -15.50 13.51
C SER A 240 3.02 -16.01 12.16
N TYR A 241 4.05 -15.40 11.57
CA TYR A 241 4.60 -15.77 10.27
C TYR A 241 5.33 -17.11 10.33
N PHE A 242 6.18 -17.32 11.34
CA PHE A 242 6.96 -18.56 11.47
C PHE A 242 6.21 -19.70 12.19
N SER A 243 5.11 -19.43 12.89
CA SER A 243 4.30 -20.46 13.58
C SER A 243 3.13 -21.01 12.77
N ARG A 244 2.70 -20.35 11.68
CA ARG A 244 1.62 -20.83 10.80
C ARG A 244 2.18 -21.38 9.50
N LEU A 245 2.14 -22.71 9.36
CA LEU A 245 2.14 -23.37 8.06
C LEU A 245 0.91 -22.91 7.26
N ALA A 246 1.11 -22.61 5.97
CA ALA A 246 0.11 -22.39 4.91
C ALA A 246 -0.36 -20.94 4.64
N ASP A 247 0.12 -20.44 3.50
CA ASP A 247 -0.63 -19.71 2.48
C ASP A 247 -1.55 -18.59 2.96
N VAL A 248 -0.97 -17.41 3.20
CA VAL A 248 -1.74 -16.18 2.96
C VAL A 248 -1.69 -15.86 1.47
N GLU A 249 -2.42 -16.64 0.67
CA GLU A 249 -2.83 -16.20 -0.66
C GLU A 249 -3.90 -15.12 -0.49
N LEU A 250 -3.49 -13.86 -0.55
CA LEU A 250 -4.42 -12.76 -0.74
C LEU A 250 -5.00 -12.85 -2.15
N SER A 251 -6.12 -13.56 -2.23
CA SER A 251 -7.10 -13.39 -3.28
C SER A 251 -7.61 -11.95 -3.21
N MET A 252 -6.95 -11.03 -3.92
CA MET A 252 -7.54 -9.73 -4.29
C MET A 252 -8.69 -9.93 -5.30
N CYS A 253 -9.46 -11.01 -5.19
CA CYS A 253 -10.65 -11.25 -5.99
C CYS A 253 -11.75 -10.28 -5.52
N GLY A 254 -11.77 -9.09 -6.12
CA GLY A 254 -12.84 -8.12 -5.95
C GLY A 254 -12.46 -6.66 -6.12
N ILE A 255 -11.16 -6.33 -6.26
CA ILE A 255 -10.67 -4.97 -6.54
C ILE A 255 -10.41 -4.78 -8.04
#